data_AF-A0A399ZP45-F1
#
_entry.id   AF-A0A399ZP45-F1
#
_cell.length_a   1.000
_cell.length_b   1.000
_cell.length_c   1.000
_cell.angle_alpha   90.00
_cell.angle_beta   90.00
_cell.angle_gamma   90.00
#
_symmetry.space_group_name_H-M   'P 1'
#
loop_
_entity.id
_entity.type
_entity.pdbx_description
1 polymer ?
#
loop_
_entity_poly.entity_id
_entity_poly.type
_entity_poly.pdbx_seq_one_letter_code
_entity_poly.pdbx_strand_id
1 'polypeptide(L)'
;MSNQQNAKQEQPARGGINISGNAKIHVGGDMVNGDKIVQGDEIHAGGAVNVVNIGAGAQVGQVAAGNNITQTQGASAQDLAALFSAIYKQIDALPGASAQDLAALFSAIYKQIDALPNNPNVERGEIRDTVKYIENETAKGENANPNKVERWLTTLKTMAPDILDVTAAALLNPLAGVSAAIKKIAAKARGDKS
;
A
#
# COMPACT_ATOMS: atom_id res chain seq x y z
N MET A 1 5.31 -64.55 -71.82
CA MET A 1 4.10 -64.30 -71.01
C MET A 1 4.50 -63.36 -69.88
N SER A 2 4.24 -62.05 -70.03
CA SER A 2 4.46 -61.07 -68.97
C SER A 2 3.33 -60.04 -69.02
N ASN A 3 2.37 -60.17 -68.11
CA ASN A 3 1.24 -59.28 -67.95
C ASN A 3 1.69 -58.05 -67.17
N GLN A 4 1.79 -56.89 -67.83
CA GLN A 4 1.91 -55.60 -67.13
C GLN A 4 0.51 -55.18 -66.66
N GLN A 5 0.30 -55.25 -65.35
CA GLN A 5 -0.89 -54.71 -64.69
C GLN A 5 -0.78 -53.17 -64.64
N ASN A 6 -1.74 -52.52 -65.30
CA ASN A 6 -1.86 -51.07 -65.37
C ASN A 6 -2.57 -50.58 -64.10
N ALA A 7 -1.80 -50.08 -63.12
CA ALA A 7 -2.36 -49.50 -61.90
C ALA A 7 -2.94 -48.11 -62.21
N LYS A 8 -4.27 -48.02 -62.32
CA LYS A 8 -4.99 -46.74 -62.35
C LYS A 8 -4.78 -46.05 -61.00
N GLN A 9 -4.04 -44.94 -61.00
CA GLN A 9 -3.99 -44.03 -59.86
C GLN A 9 -5.33 -43.31 -59.76
N GLU A 10 -6.11 -43.64 -58.74
CA GLU A 10 -7.30 -42.88 -58.36
C GLU A 10 -6.86 -41.54 -57.77
N GLN A 11 -7.16 -40.45 -58.48
CA GLN A 11 -7.00 -39.11 -57.92
C GLN A 11 -8.08 -38.87 -56.87
N PRO A 12 -7.73 -38.39 -55.66
CA PRO A 12 -8.71 -38.06 -54.64
C PRO A 12 -9.60 -36.93 -55.16
N ALA A 13 -10.90 -37.19 -55.31
CA ALA A 13 -11.88 -36.18 -55.67
C ALA A 13 -11.93 -35.11 -54.55
N ARG A 14 -11.20 -34.01 -54.74
CA ARG A 14 -11.33 -32.83 -53.89
C ARG A 14 -12.65 -32.15 -54.25
N GLY A 15 -13.67 -32.38 -53.43
CA GLY A 15 -14.96 -31.71 -53.54
C GLY A 15 -14.79 -30.20 -53.31
N GLY A 16 -14.92 -29.42 -54.38
CA GLY A 16 -15.04 -27.98 -54.34
C GLY A 16 -16.44 -27.55 -54.78
N ILE A 17 -16.93 -26.45 -54.23
CA ILE A 17 -18.18 -25.84 -54.70
C ILE A 17 -17.80 -24.93 -55.88
N ASN A 18 -18.34 -25.22 -57.08
CA ASN A 18 -18.14 -24.39 -58.25
C ASN A 18 -19.37 -23.47 -58.41
N ILE A 19 -19.16 -22.16 -58.34
CA ILE A 19 -20.24 -21.18 -58.33
C ILE A 19 -20.12 -20.32 -59.58
N SER A 20 -21.08 -20.45 -60.49
CA SER A 20 -21.11 -19.74 -61.77
C SER A 20 -22.36 -18.88 -61.93
N GLY A 21 -22.23 -17.72 -62.55
CA GLY A 21 -23.32 -16.75 -62.81
C GLY A 21 -23.11 -15.40 -62.09
N ASN A 22 -23.95 -14.41 -62.37
CA ASN A 22 -23.88 -13.06 -61.76
C ASN A 22 -24.49 -13.00 -60.33
N ALA A 23 -24.46 -14.11 -59.59
CA ALA A 23 -25.05 -14.17 -58.26
C ALA A 23 -24.11 -13.55 -57.21
N LYS A 24 -24.64 -12.64 -56.37
CA LYS A 24 -23.94 -12.18 -55.16
C LYS A 24 -24.04 -13.27 -54.10
N ILE A 25 -22.89 -13.77 -53.66
CA ILE A 25 -22.82 -14.72 -52.55
C ILE A 25 -22.68 -13.90 -51.26
N HIS A 26 -23.60 -14.12 -50.33
CA HIS A 26 -23.50 -13.60 -48.98
C HIS A 26 -23.32 -14.77 -48.04
N VAL A 27 -22.24 -14.78 -47.28
CA VAL A 27 -22.04 -15.73 -46.18
C VAL A 27 -22.37 -14.99 -44.90
N GLY A 28 -23.57 -15.23 -44.38
CA GLY A 28 -23.96 -14.74 -43.05
C GLY A 28 -23.66 -15.81 -42.01
N GLY A 29 -22.66 -15.58 -41.15
CA GLY A 29 -22.34 -16.47 -40.03
C GLY A 29 -20.86 -16.84 -39.93
N ASP A 30 -20.52 -17.58 -38.88
CA ASP A 30 -19.15 -18.09 -38.70
C ASP A 30 -18.89 -19.26 -39.64
N MET A 31 -17.80 -19.16 -40.41
CA MET A 31 -17.39 -20.18 -41.39
C MET A 31 -16.58 -21.31 -40.76
N VAL A 32 -16.10 -21.12 -39.53
CA VAL A 32 -15.36 -22.13 -38.77
C VAL A 32 -16.09 -22.37 -37.46
N ASN A 33 -16.21 -23.62 -37.06
CA ASN A 33 -16.73 -23.95 -35.74
C ASN A 33 -15.53 -24.19 -34.80
N GLY A 34 -15.50 -23.50 -33.65
CA GLY A 34 -14.43 -23.62 -32.65
C GLY A 34 -13.38 -22.52 -32.70
N ASP A 35 -12.26 -22.75 -32.00
CA ASP A 35 -11.20 -21.77 -31.84
C ASP A 35 -10.52 -21.43 -33.17
N LYS A 36 -10.38 -20.14 -33.47
CA LYS A 36 -9.76 -19.64 -34.69
C LYS A 36 -8.34 -19.20 -34.40
N ILE A 37 -7.36 -19.90 -34.99
CA ILE A 37 -5.97 -19.43 -35.02
C ILE A 37 -5.81 -18.56 -36.27
N VAL A 38 -5.61 -17.26 -36.07
CA VAL A 38 -5.32 -16.32 -37.16
C VAL A 38 -3.80 -16.14 -37.21
N GLN A 39 -3.18 -16.47 -38.34
CA GLN A 39 -1.77 -16.20 -38.63
C GLN A 39 -1.70 -15.30 -39.86
N GLY A 40 -1.08 -14.12 -39.72
CA GLY A 40 -0.94 -13.14 -40.79
C GLY A 40 -2.00 -12.04 -40.77
N ASP A 41 -1.54 -10.85 -40.39
CA ASP A 41 -2.17 -9.52 -40.48
C ASP A 41 -3.51 -9.22 -39.77
N GLU A 42 -3.75 -7.92 -39.70
CA GLU A 42 -4.72 -7.14 -38.92
C GLU A 42 -6.11 -7.77 -38.73
N ILE A 43 -6.54 -7.87 -37.46
CA ILE A 43 -7.90 -8.27 -37.10
C ILE A 43 -8.82 -7.05 -37.13
N HIS A 44 -9.62 -6.93 -38.19
CA HIS A 44 -10.74 -5.98 -38.24
C HIS A 44 -11.97 -6.56 -37.52
N ALA A 45 -12.03 -6.42 -36.21
CA ALA A 45 -13.24 -6.70 -35.44
C ALA A 45 -14.14 -5.43 -35.47
N GLY A 46 -15.23 -5.47 -36.24
CA GLY A 46 -16.20 -4.38 -36.29
C GLY A 46 -16.93 -4.24 -34.96
N GLY A 47 -16.82 -3.08 -34.31
CA GLY A 47 -17.50 -2.77 -33.05
C GLY A 47 -16.89 -1.54 -32.38
N ALA A 48 -17.67 -0.82 -31.56
CA ALA A 48 -17.18 0.37 -30.83
C ALA A 48 -16.19 0.03 -29.71
N VAL A 49 -16.17 -1.22 -29.26
CA VAL A 49 -15.29 -1.71 -28.18
C VAL A 49 -14.86 -3.14 -28.49
N ASN A 50 -13.56 -3.34 -28.68
CA ASN A 50 -12.96 -4.67 -28.80
C ASN A 50 -12.22 -4.96 -27.48
N VAL A 51 -12.75 -5.90 -26.69
CA VAL A 51 -12.09 -6.37 -25.46
C VAL A 51 -11.18 -7.53 -25.81
N VAL A 52 -9.87 -7.37 -25.60
CA VAL A 52 -8.88 -8.43 -25.78
C VAL A 52 -8.44 -8.92 -24.39
N ASN A 53 -8.85 -10.14 -24.02
CA ASN A 53 -8.37 -10.79 -22.80
C ASN A 53 -7.07 -11.54 -23.12
N ILE A 54 -5.97 -11.08 -22.54
CA ILE A 54 -4.65 -11.67 -22.73
C ILE A 54 -4.35 -12.59 -21.53
N GLY A 55 -4.03 -13.86 -21.79
CA GLY A 55 -3.69 -14.83 -20.76
C GLY A 55 -2.35 -14.55 -20.06
N ALA A 56 -2.18 -15.12 -18.87
CA ALA A 56 -0.95 -15.01 -18.09
C ALA A 56 0.25 -15.59 -18.87
N GLY A 57 1.12 -14.70 -19.39
CA GLY A 57 2.33 -15.09 -20.14
C GLY A 57 2.52 -14.37 -21.47
N ALA A 58 1.52 -13.67 -22.01
CA ALA A 58 1.71 -12.88 -23.21
C ALA A 58 2.35 -11.52 -22.90
N GLN A 59 3.39 -11.17 -23.66
CA GLN A 59 4.08 -9.89 -23.55
C GLN A 59 3.41 -8.86 -24.46
N VAL A 60 2.97 -7.74 -23.87
CA VAL A 60 2.21 -6.66 -24.53
C VAL A 60 3.04 -5.93 -25.62
N GLY A 61 4.36 -6.13 -25.66
CA GLY A 61 5.28 -5.39 -26.52
C GLY A 61 5.13 -5.58 -28.03
N GLN A 62 4.32 -6.54 -28.52
CA GLN A 62 4.15 -6.80 -29.97
C GLN A 62 2.76 -6.45 -30.53
N VAL A 63 1.79 -6.02 -29.71
CA VAL A 63 0.37 -5.97 -30.12
C VAL A 63 -0.18 -4.54 -30.26
N ALA A 64 0.59 -3.50 -29.93
CA ALA A 64 0.01 -2.20 -29.59
C ALA A 64 0.88 -1.00 -30.00
N ALA A 65 1.10 -0.79 -31.30
CA ALA A 65 1.70 0.45 -31.84
C ALA A 65 0.67 1.54 -32.14
N GLY A 66 -0.51 1.51 -31.50
CA GLY A 66 -1.58 2.48 -31.70
C GLY A 66 -1.55 3.58 -30.65
N ASN A 67 -1.63 4.85 -31.09
CA ASN A 67 -1.60 6.06 -30.25
C ASN A 67 -2.76 6.17 -29.22
N ASN A 68 -3.70 5.23 -29.18
CA ASN A 68 -4.94 5.28 -28.38
C ASN A 68 -5.00 4.26 -27.23
N ILE A 69 -3.89 3.62 -26.86
CA ILE A 69 -3.87 2.67 -25.74
C ILE A 69 -3.39 3.38 -24.48
N THR A 70 -4.31 3.56 -23.52
CA THR A 70 -3.97 3.99 -22.16
C THR A 70 -3.60 2.77 -21.34
N GLN A 71 -2.31 2.52 -21.16
CA GLN A 71 -1.83 1.48 -20.26
C GLN A 71 -1.85 2.00 -18.82
N THR A 72 -2.77 1.52 -17.99
CA THR A 72 -2.69 1.75 -16.54
C THR A 72 -1.71 0.74 -15.95
N GLN A 73 -0.40 1.01 -16.04
CA GLN A 73 0.56 0.30 -15.20
C GLN A 73 0.32 0.75 -13.76
N GLY A 74 0.12 -0.20 -12.84
CA GLY A 74 0.16 0.10 -11.41
C GLY A 74 1.52 0.70 -11.05
N ALA A 75 1.56 1.58 -10.05
CA ALA A 75 2.79 2.22 -9.61
C ALA A 75 3.89 1.17 -9.34
N SER A 76 5.10 1.40 -9.86
CA SER A 76 6.23 0.51 -9.59
C SER A 76 6.63 0.56 -8.11
N ALA A 77 7.36 -0.44 -7.63
CA ALA A 77 7.90 -0.41 -6.26
C ALA A 77 8.82 0.79 -6.04
N GLN A 78 9.52 1.23 -7.10
CA GLN A 78 10.36 2.43 -7.12
C GLN A 78 9.52 3.70 -6.98
N ASP A 79 8.37 3.79 -7.66
CA ASP A 79 7.45 4.94 -7.54
C ASP A 79 6.86 5.03 -6.14
N LEU A 80 6.47 3.89 -5.56
CA LEU A 80 5.99 3.83 -4.18
C LEU A 80 7.09 4.23 -3.19
N ALA A 81 8.33 3.77 -3.38
CA ALA A 81 9.46 4.14 -2.53
C ALA A 81 9.78 5.65 -2.62
N ALA A 82 9.71 6.23 -3.82
CA ALA A 82 9.88 7.66 -4.02
C ALA A 82 8.77 8.46 -3.35
N LEU A 83 7.52 7.99 -3.42
CA LEU A 83 6.37 8.59 -2.75
C LEU A 83 6.53 8.54 -1.22
N PHE A 84 6.92 7.40 -0.65
CA PHE A 84 7.18 7.28 0.79
C PHE A 84 8.29 8.22 1.24
N SER A 85 9.40 8.28 0.51
CA SER A 85 10.52 9.20 0.80
C SER A 85 10.08 10.68 0.74
N ALA A 86 9.27 11.05 -0.24
CA ALA A 86 8.71 12.39 -0.35
C ALA A 86 7.79 12.73 0.82
N ILE A 87 6.93 11.80 1.25
CA ILE A 87 6.05 11.96 2.41
C ILE A 87 6.88 12.14 3.68
N TYR A 88 7.90 11.31 3.91
CA TYR A 88 8.81 11.46 5.05
C TYR A 88 9.49 12.83 5.07
N LYS A 89 10.02 13.27 3.94
CA LYS A 89 10.66 14.59 3.82
C LYS A 89 9.68 15.74 4.05
N GLN A 90 8.41 15.58 3.68
CA GLN A 90 7.37 16.58 3.93
C GLN A 90 6.94 16.62 5.39
N ILE A 91 6.91 15.46 6.07
CA ILE A 91 6.71 15.35 7.52
C ILE A 91 7.88 15.99 8.29
N ASP A 92 9.12 15.75 7.85
CA ASP A 92 10.32 16.36 8.46
C ASP A 92 10.45 17.86 8.16
N ALA A 93 9.88 18.32 7.03
CA ALA A 93 9.84 19.73 6.63
C ALA A 93 8.64 20.49 7.21
N LEU A 94 7.67 19.79 7.81
CA LEU A 94 6.72 20.45 8.72
C LEU A 94 7.52 20.89 9.95
N PRO A 95 7.52 22.18 10.32
CA PRO A 95 8.25 22.65 11.48
C PRO A 95 7.66 22.06 12.77
N GLY A 96 8.11 20.87 13.14
CA GLY A 96 7.68 20.11 14.31
C GLY A 96 6.21 19.69 14.24
N ALA A 97 5.94 18.41 14.51
CA ALA A 97 4.68 18.12 15.20
C ALA A 97 4.71 18.95 16.49
N SER A 98 3.81 19.93 16.57
CA SER A 98 4.15 21.24 17.10
C SER A 98 4.26 21.19 18.63
N ALA A 99 5.02 22.10 19.24
CA ALA A 99 4.99 22.26 20.70
C ALA A 99 3.55 22.43 21.21
N GLN A 100 2.64 22.95 20.37
CA GLN A 100 1.20 22.99 20.60
C GLN A 100 0.54 21.61 20.62
N ASP A 101 0.90 20.68 19.73
CA ASP A 101 0.37 19.30 19.72
C ASP A 101 0.84 18.52 20.95
N LEU A 102 2.12 18.68 21.32
CA LEU A 102 2.66 18.10 22.56
C LEU A 102 1.94 18.67 23.79
N ALA A 103 1.76 19.99 23.85
CA ALA A 103 1.01 20.64 24.92
C ALA A 103 -0.46 20.18 24.99
N ALA A 104 -1.10 19.91 23.85
CA ALA A 104 -2.45 19.38 23.81
C ALA A 104 -2.53 17.95 24.39
N LEU A 105 -1.54 17.10 24.07
CA LEU A 105 -1.42 15.76 24.65
C LEU A 105 -1.23 15.83 26.18
N PHE A 106 -0.33 16.69 26.67
CA PHE A 106 -0.11 16.87 28.11
C PHE A 106 -1.30 17.52 28.83
N SER A 107 -2.02 18.43 28.18
CA SER A 107 -3.28 18.98 28.70
C SER A 107 -4.32 17.90 29.00
N ALA A 108 -4.43 16.89 28.13
CA ALA A 108 -5.32 15.75 28.37
C ALA A 108 -4.86 14.92 29.59
N ILE A 109 -3.56 14.73 29.77
CA ILE A 109 -2.99 14.03 30.94
C ILE A 109 -3.29 14.79 32.23
N TYR A 110 -3.08 16.12 32.26
CA TYR A 110 -3.36 16.93 33.45
C TYR A 110 -4.83 16.86 33.88
N LYS A 111 -5.77 16.82 32.92
CA LYS A 111 -7.20 16.62 33.23
C LYS A 111 -7.47 15.28 33.91
N GLN A 112 -6.76 14.22 33.52
CA GLN A 112 -6.91 12.91 34.16
C GLN A 112 -6.32 12.91 35.58
N ILE A 113 -5.17 13.56 35.78
CA ILE A 113 -4.58 13.74 37.10
C ILE A 113 -5.54 14.50 38.02
N ASP A 114 -6.14 15.59 37.53
CA ASP A 114 -7.09 16.40 38.30
C ASP A 114 -8.34 15.58 38.68
N ALA A 115 -8.75 14.63 37.83
CA ALA A 115 -9.87 13.73 38.06
C ALA A 115 -9.56 12.52 38.97
N LEU A 116 -8.30 12.29 39.36
CA LEU A 116 -7.94 11.17 40.21
C LEU A 116 -8.64 11.27 41.58
N PRO A 117 -9.18 10.15 42.10
CA PRO A 117 -9.70 10.10 43.46
C PRO A 117 -8.56 10.39 44.45
N ASN A 118 -8.90 11.02 45.57
CA ASN A 118 -7.90 11.38 46.57
C ASN A 118 -7.29 10.10 47.18
N ASN A 119 -5.96 9.94 47.05
CA ASN A 119 -5.23 8.79 47.58
C ASN A 119 -4.39 9.23 48.79
N PRO A 120 -4.53 8.62 49.97
CA PRO A 120 -3.73 9.00 51.14
C PRO A 120 -2.24 8.66 51.01
N ASN A 121 -1.85 7.79 50.07
CA ASN A 121 -0.45 7.34 49.93
C ASN A 121 0.33 8.08 48.85
N VAL A 122 -0.34 8.83 47.97
CA VAL A 122 0.28 9.55 46.86
C VAL A 122 -0.46 10.86 46.65
N GLU A 123 0.26 11.97 46.77
CA GLU A 123 -0.32 13.29 46.54
C GLU A 123 -0.46 13.56 45.03
N ARG A 124 -1.63 14.07 44.61
CA ARG A 124 -1.87 14.49 43.22
C ARG A 124 -0.85 15.51 42.73
N GLY A 125 -0.33 16.36 43.64
CA GLY A 125 0.72 17.33 43.34
C GLY A 125 2.00 16.66 42.83
N GLU A 126 2.45 15.58 43.47
CA GLU A 126 3.66 14.86 43.09
C GLU A 126 3.53 14.19 41.71
N ILE A 127 2.36 13.62 41.41
CA ILE A 127 2.05 13.06 40.08
C ILE A 127 2.12 14.18 39.03
N ARG A 128 1.47 15.31 39.30
CA ARG A 128 1.44 16.47 38.40
C ARG A 128 2.83 17.02 38.12
N ASP A 129 3.65 17.19 39.16
CA ASP A 129 5.01 17.70 39.01
C ASP A 129 5.90 16.72 38.23
N THR A 130 5.74 15.42 38.47
CA THR A 130 6.47 14.39 37.71
C THR A 130 6.12 14.44 36.23
N VAL A 131 4.82 14.55 35.88
CA VAL A 131 4.37 14.69 34.49
C VAL A 131 4.90 15.99 33.87
N LYS A 132 4.92 17.08 34.63
CA LYS A 132 5.48 18.37 34.19
C LYS A 132 6.98 18.30 33.89
N TYR A 133 7.74 17.53 34.66
CA TYR A 133 9.17 17.32 34.37
C TYR A 133 9.37 16.55 33.06
N ILE A 134 8.54 15.53 32.80
CA ILE A 134 8.55 14.78 31.54
C ILE A 134 8.19 15.71 30.38
N GLU A 135 7.14 16.50 30.48
CA GLU A 135 6.73 17.49 29.46
C GLU A 135 7.88 18.44 29.12
N ASN A 136 8.47 19.09 30.13
CA ASN A 136 9.54 20.08 29.92
C ASN A 136 10.79 19.49 29.26
N GLU A 137 11.12 18.24 29.58
CA GLU A 137 12.29 17.58 28.98
C GLU A 137 11.98 17.10 27.56
N THR A 138 10.79 16.54 27.33
CA THR A 138 10.37 16.05 26.00
C THR A 138 10.14 17.17 25.00
N ALA A 139 9.73 18.36 25.45
CA ALA A 139 9.62 19.57 24.64
C ALA A 139 10.96 20.03 24.04
N LYS A 140 12.09 19.51 24.51
CA LYS A 140 13.42 19.78 23.93
C LYS A 140 13.69 18.96 22.66
N GLY A 141 12.78 18.06 22.29
CA GLY A 141 12.88 17.22 21.08
C GLY A 141 14.14 16.36 21.09
N GLU A 142 14.97 16.50 20.05
CA GLU A 142 16.23 15.77 19.92
C GLU A 142 17.27 16.09 21.01
N ASN A 143 17.16 17.25 21.65
CA ASN A 143 18.06 17.64 22.75
C ASN A 143 17.60 17.15 24.13
N ALA A 144 16.48 16.43 24.19
CA ALA A 144 15.93 15.90 25.44
C ALA A 144 16.85 14.83 26.04
N ASN A 145 16.97 14.82 27.37
CA ASN A 145 17.76 13.83 28.08
C ASN A 145 16.93 12.56 28.36
N PRO A 146 17.21 11.43 27.67
CA PRO A 146 16.43 10.20 27.81
C PRO A 146 16.49 9.62 29.23
N ASN A 147 17.65 9.71 29.90
CA ASN A 147 17.82 9.15 31.25
C ASN A 147 16.94 9.85 32.29
N LYS A 148 16.71 11.16 32.13
CA LYS A 148 15.78 11.90 32.99
C LYS A 148 14.34 11.44 32.79
N VAL A 149 13.93 11.32 31.52
CA VAL A 149 12.58 10.85 31.16
C VAL A 149 12.35 9.42 31.66
N GLU A 150 13.30 8.51 31.51
CA GLU A 150 13.21 7.15 32.05
C GLU A 150 13.04 7.14 33.57
N ARG A 151 13.84 7.95 34.28
CA ARG A 151 13.75 8.07 35.73
C ARG A 151 12.35 8.53 36.15
N TRP A 152 11.82 9.59 35.55
CA TRP A 152 10.50 10.11 35.91
C TRP A 152 9.35 9.18 35.51
N LEU A 153 9.42 8.51 34.36
CA LEU A 153 8.46 7.47 34.00
C LEU A 153 8.48 6.30 35.01
N THR A 154 9.66 5.93 35.51
CA THR A 154 9.80 4.92 36.56
C THR A 154 9.17 5.38 37.87
N THR A 155 9.41 6.64 38.28
CA THR A 155 8.73 7.22 39.45
C THR A 155 7.21 7.22 39.25
N LEU A 156 6.73 7.67 38.08
CA LEU A 156 5.30 7.70 37.75
C LEU A 156 4.67 6.31 37.81
N LYS A 157 5.38 5.27 37.37
CA LYS A 157 4.96 3.86 37.49
C LYS A 157 4.65 3.44 38.92
N THR A 158 5.44 3.91 39.88
CA THR A 158 5.27 3.56 41.30
C THR A 158 4.11 4.31 41.96
N MET A 159 3.81 5.51 41.49
CA MET A 159 2.82 6.41 42.10
C MET A 159 1.43 6.31 41.45
N ALA A 160 1.40 6.27 40.13
CA ALA A 160 0.19 6.36 39.31
C ALA A 160 0.37 5.56 38.01
N PRO A 161 0.27 4.21 38.06
CA PRO A 161 0.49 3.35 36.89
C PRO A 161 -0.52 3.60 35.76
N ASP A 162 -1.72 4.06 36.08
CA ASP A 162 -2.74 4.51 35.13
C ASP A 162 -2.30 5.78 34.37
N ILE A 163 -1.77 6.77 35.08
CA ILE A 163 -1.23 7.99 34.47
C ILE A 163 0.03 7.70 33.66
N LEU A 164 0.84 6.73 34.07
CA LEU A 164 1.98 6.25 33.28
C LEU A 164 1.53 5.80 31.90
N ASP A 165 0.50 4.95 31.82
CA ASP A 165 0.05 4.38 30.54
C ASP A 165 -0.37 5.46 29.54
N VAL A 166 -1.09 6.47 30.03
CA VAL A 166 -1.57 7.59 29.22
C VAL A 166 -0.41 8.51 28.83
N THR A 167 0.52 8.77 29.76
CA THR A 167 1.72 9.57 29.49
C THR A 167 2.59 8.91 28.44
N ALA A 168 2.84 7.60 28.56
CA ALA A 168 3.66 6.89 27.60
C ALA A 168 2.95 6.73 26.24
N ALA A 169 1.63 6.56 26.21
CA ALA A 169 0.86 6.60 24.96
C ALA A 169 0.97 7.95 24.25
N ALA A 170 0.95 9.06 25.00
CA ALA A 170 1.17 10.39 24.46
C ALA A 170 2.59 10.52 23.85
N LEU A 171 3.63 10.04 24.54
CA LEU A 171 5.01 10.07 24.03
C LEU A 171 5.23 9.17 22.80
N LEU A 172 4.47 8.09 22.68
CA LEU A 172 4.51 7.20 21.51
C LEU A 172 3.71 7.75 20.32
N ASN A 173 2.90 8.79 20.52
CA ASN A 173 2.15 9.41 19.44
C ASN A 173 3.13 10.00 18.40
N PRO A 174 2.96 9.71 17.09
CA PRO A 174 3.77 10.31 16.03
C PRO A 174 3.79 11.85 16.10
N LEU A 175 2.69 12.45 16.55
CA LEU A 175 2.53 13.90 16.68
C LEU A 175 3.26 14.49 17.89
N ALA A 176 3.81 13.68 18.79
CA ALA A 176 4.53 14.21 19.95
C ALA A 176 5.90 14.80 19.58
N GLY A 177 6.42 14.51 18.39
CA GLY A 177 7.71 15.06 17.93
C GLY A 177 8.91 14.70 18.83
N VAL A 178 8.78 13.68 19.68
CA VAL A 178 9.85 13.26 20.60
C VAL A 178 10.86 12.33 19.92
N SER A 179 12.11 12.37 20.40
CA SER A 179 13.20 11.57 19.84
C SER A 179 12.95 10.06 19.94
N ALA A 180 13.57 9.29 19.05
CA ALA A 180 13.44 7.83 19.01
C ALA A 180 13.86 7.16 20.34
N ALA A 181 14.85 7.72 21.03
CA ALA A 181 15.30 7.23 22.34
C ALA A 181 14.19 7.34 23.40
N ILE A 182 13.47 8.47 23.44
CA ILE A 182 12.35 8.68 24.35
C ILE A 182 11.19 7.75 24.03
N LYS A 183 10.87 7.56 22.73
CA LYS A 183 9.83 6.60 22.31
C LYS A 183 10.14 5.19 22.81
N LYS A 184 11.39 4.75 22.68
CA LYS A 184 11.82 3.42 23.17
C LYS A 184 11.66 3.29 24.68
N ILE A 185 12.01 4.33 25.43
CA ILE A 185 11.85 4.38 26.89
C ILE A 185 10.37 4.33 27.28
N ALA A 186 9.51 5.10 26.59
CA ALA A 186 8.07 5.10 26.84
C ALA A 186 7.45 3.72 26.60
N ALA A 187 7.80 3.04 25.49
CA ALA A 187 7.37 1.66 25.21
C ALA A 187 7.79 0.70 26.33
N LYS A 188 9.08 0.74 26.73
CA LYS A 188 9.61 -0.07 27.83
C LYS A 188 8.88 0.20 29.15
N ALA A 189 8.53 1.44 29.45
CA ALA A 189 7.86 1.81 30.69
C ALA A 189 6.45 1.19 30.80
N ARG A 190 5.70 1.16 29.68
CA ARG A 190 4.39 0.48 29.55
C ARG A 190 4.47 -1.04 29.62
N GLY A 191 5.65 -1.61 29.37
CA GLY A 191 5.84 -3.06 29.30
C GLY A 191 5.77 -3.63 27.89
N ASP A 192 5.74 -2.78 26.86
CA ASP A 192 5.91 -3.21 25.48
C ASP A 192 7.39 -3.62 25.29
N LYS A 193 7.64 -4.93 25.17
CA LYS A 193 8.99 -5.45 24.90
C LYS A 193 9.47 -4.89 23.56
N SER A 194 10.45 -3.98 23.62
CA SER A 194 11.11 -3.35 22.47
C SER A 194 12.18 -4.25 21.85
#